data_AF-A0A1W9J027-F1
#
_entry.id   AF-A0A1W9J027-F1
#
_cell.length_a   1.000
_cell.length_b   1.000
_cell.length_c   1.000
_cell.angle_alpha   90.00
_cell.angle_beta   90.00
_cell.angle_gamma   90.00
#
_symmetry.space_group_name_H-M   'P 1'
#
loop_
_entity.id
_entity.type
_entity.pdbx_description
1 polymer ?
#
loop_
_entity_poly.entity_id
_entity_poly.type
_entity_poly.pdbx_seq_one_letter_code
_entity_poly.pdbx_strand_id
1 'polypeptide(L)'
;MNQHEFWRIRMRYTPEEGIPNDYSKQALDHGQVGIWYGAWTADDLNDAKSLGNDRWAEYLNMNVSAQKSLVTQLKAEGVKGQIGKHEIDTIKRFIDIPKEDWVVVCIGSQIHLAHVQGALESDLSIANCLNREHPKTNNPKIKEVWKFRRLTSEQLTFDLAKLPDFYLLIPQAGRGNIFRLSAYREALQILTKHSTEKGVREEFEDMGPEARLNLLGPKEWESFCLGYLIIEERFLPTGLVVGGTLKALDIVGRDERENTQILAQCKKDQGEITVEQEFRKAAEGREPGAKVFYFAYGGCKDKPAYMHAIGKKEIIEWASSGKGKKYLDSFFIKKW
;
A
#
# COMPACT_ATOMS: atom_id res chain seq x y z
N MET A 1 12.66 21.38 -2.11
CA MET A 1 12.53 20.78 -0.77
C MET A 1 12.69 19.29 -0.93
N ASN A 2 13.60 18.66 -0.18
CA ASN A 2 13.67 17.19 -0.15
C ASN A 2 12.34 16.68 0.37
N GLN A 3 11.72 15.84 -0.44
CA GLN A 3 10.34 15.48 -0.32
C GLN A 3 10.30 14.17 0.47
N HIS A 4 10.03 14.24 1.79
CA HIS A 4 9.95 13.07 2.69
C HIS A 4 9.14 11.92 2.09
N GLU A 5 9.66 10.70 2.15
CA GLU A 5 8.94 9.51 1.66
C GLU A 5 8.17 8.81 2.80
N PHE A 6 7.26 7.92 2.39
CA PHE A 6 6.46 7.11 3.30
C PHE A 6 6.72 5.63 3.06
N TRP A 7 7.04 4.91 4.13
CA TRP A 7 7.40 3.50 4.10
C TRP A 7 6.43 2.69 4.94
N ARG A 8 5.63 1.86 4.30
CA ARG A 8 4.83 0.88 5.02
C ARG A 8 5.73 -0.22 5.58
N ILE A 9 5.65 -0.46 6.88
CA ILE A 9 6.28 -1.59 7.54
C ILE A 9 5.20 -2.49 8.12
N ARG A 10 5.24 -3.77 7.71
CA ARG A 10 4.32 -4.80 8.21
C ARG A 10 5.11 -5.89 8.92
N MET A 11 4.73 -6.14 10.16
CA MET A 11 5.45 -7.06 11.06
C MET A 11 4.67 -8.35 11.28
N ARG A 12 4.10 -8.89 10.19
CA ARG A 12 3.30 -10.10 10.22
C ARG A 12 4.16 -11.32 9.91
N TYR A 13 3.90 -12.38 10.65
CA TYR A 13 4.41 -13.71 10.44
C TYR A 13 3.26 -14.63 10.07
N THR A 14 3.43 -15.44 9.03
CA THR A 14 2.48 -16.50 8.73
C THR A 14 3.21 -17.82 8.92
N PRO A 15 3.01 -18.54 10.03
CA PRO A 15 3.37 -19.95 10.11
C PRO A 15 2.64 -20.75 9.01
N GLU A 16 3.19 -21.89 8.62
CA GLU A 16 2.66 -22.73 7.54
C GLU A 16 1.22 -23.22 7.76
N GLU A 17 0.72 -23.21 9.00
CA GLU A 17 -0.70 -23.51 9.31
C GLU A 17 -1.67 -22.37 8.97
N GLY A 18 -1.18 -21.29 8.35
CA GLY A 18 -2.03 -20.27 7.73
C GLY A 18 -2.68 -19.29 8.71
N ILE A 19 -2.46 -19.42 10.02
CA ILE A 19 -2.88 -18.41 11.00
C ILE A 19 -1.81 -17.32 11.08
N PRO A 20 -2.08 -16.11 10.59
CA PRO A 20 -1.13 -15.02 10.67
C PRO A 20 -0.99 -14.47 12.10
N ASN A 21 0.22 -14.48 12.62
CA ASN A 21 0.56 -13.71 13.81
C ASN A 21 1.03 -12.32 13.38
N ASP A 22 0.27 -11.29 13.74
CA ASP A 22 0.65 -9.90 13.50
C ASP A 22 1.32 -9.33 14.75
N TYR A 23 2.64 -9.12 14.68
CA TYR A 23 3.43 -8.59 15.78
C TYR A 23 3.54 -7.05 15.74
N SER A 24 2.84 -6.40 14.80
CA SER A 24 2.96 -4.95 14.59
C SER A 24 2.57 -4.16 15.83
N LYS A 25 1.57 -4.62 16.59
CA LYS A 25 1.14 -3.97 17.83
C LYS A 25 2.21 -4.05 18.91
N GLN A 26 2.72 -5.25 19.20
CA GLN A 26 3.73 -5.45 20.24
C GLN A 26 5.03 -4.69 19.93
N ALA A 27 5.45 -4.69 18.66
CA ALA A 27 6.60 -3.91 18.22
C ALA A 27 6.37 -2.40 18.42
N LEU A 28 5.20 -1.90 18.02
CA LEU A 28 4.85 -0.49 18.18
C LEU A 28 4.78 -0.06 19.66
N ASP A 29 4.21 -0.90 20.53
CA ASP A 29 4.16 -0.69 21.98
C ASP A 29 5.58 -0.59 22.60
N HIS A 30 6.56 -1.26 22.01
CA HIS A 30 7.98 -1.15 22.38
C HIS A 30 8.73 0.01 21.71
N GLY A 31 8.04 0.82 20.89
CA GLY A 31 8.64 1.89 20.09
C GLY A 31 9.58 1.34 19.01
N GLN A 32 9.20 0.24 18.36
CA GLN A 32 10.03 -0.49 17.42
C GLN A 32 9.29 -0.77 16.11
N VAL A 33 10.06 -0.82 15.02
CA VAL A 33 9.67 -1.46 13.77
C VAL A 33 10.82 -2.32 13.29
N GLY A 34 10.53 -3.43 12.61
CA GLY A 34 11.59 -4.40 12.33
C GLY A 34 11.23 -5.52 11.38
N ILE A 35 12.17 -6.47 11.31
CA ILE A 35 12.20 -7.60 10.39
C ILE A 35 12.72 -8.86 11.08
N TRP A 36 12.33 -10.01 10.54
CA TRP A 36 12.82 -11.33 10.92
C TRP A 36 13.24 -12.03 9.64
N TYR A 37 14.52 -11.90 9.34
CA TYR A 37 15.15 -12.70 8.30
C TYR A 37 16.30 -13.41 9.00
N GLY A 38 16.20 -14.72 9.17
CA GLY A 38 17.27 -15.56 9.69
C GLY A 38 17.66 -15.31 11.16
N ALA A 39 18.71 -16.00 11.60
CA ALA A 39 19.23 -15.99 12.97
C ALA A 39 20.47 -15.10 13.17
N TRP A 40 20.86 -14.30 12.16
CA TRP A 40 21.93 -13.31 12.29
C TRP A 40 21.50 -12.10 13.12
N THR A 41 22.46 -11.27 13.51
CA THR A 41 22.33 -10.09 14.36
C THR A 41 22.78 -8.81 13.64
N ALA A 42 22.46 -7.64 14.18
CA ALA A 42 22.85 -6.36 13.59
C ALA A 42 24.38 -6.26 13.38
N ASP A 43 25.17 -6.83 14.29
CA ASP A 43 26.63 -6.88 14.17
C ASP A 43 27.07 -7.78 13.01
N ASP A 44 26.47 -8.96 12.86
CA ASP A 44 26.74 -9.84 11.71
C ASP A 44 26.46 -9.15 10.37
N LEU A 45 25.42 -8.31 10.31
CA LEU A 45 25.11 -7.52 9.12
C LEU A 45 26.12 -6.40 8.89
N ASN A 46 26.61 -5.76 9.94
CA ASN A 46 27.66 -4.74 9.85
C ASN A 46 28.99 -5.34 9.37
N ASP A 47 29.33 -6.53 9.85
CA ASP A 47 30.49 -7.29 9.36
C ASP A 47 30.31 -7.66 7.88
N ALA A 48 29.12 -8.15 7.50
CA ALA A 48 28.80 -8.44 6.10
C ALA A 48 28.94 -7.21 5.18
N LYS A 49 28.55 -6.02 5.66
CA LYS A 49 28.71 -4.74 4.93
C LYS A 49 30.17 -4.38 4.73
N SER A 50 31.01 -4.60 5.75
CA SER A 50 32.42 -4.22 5.72
C SER A 50 33.24 -4.93 4.63
N LEU A 51 32.74 -6.07 4.13
CA LEU A 51 33.39 -6.85 3.08
C LEU A 51 33.28 -6.26 1.67
N GLY A 52 32.37 -5.29 1.46
CA GLY A 52 32.05 -4.77 0.12
C GLY A 52 31.49 -5.85 -0.82
N ASN A 53 31.00 -5.46 -2.00
CA ASN A 53 30.56 -6.38 -3.08
C ASN A 53 29.21 -7.10 -2.91
N ASP A 54 28.27 -6.58 -2.11
CA ASP A 54 26.90 -7.16 -2.00
C ASP A 54 26.84 -8.65 -1.61
N ARG A 55 27.93 -9.19 -1.05
CA ARG A 55 28.06 -10.59 -0.61
C ARG A 55 27.36 -10.86 0.72
N TRP A 56 26.34 -10.07 1.07
CA TRP A 56 25.68 -10.13 2.37
C TRP A 56 25.00 -11.48 2.56
N ALA A 57 24.27 -11.98 1.56
CA ALA A 57 23.64 -13.29 1.64
C ALA A 57 24.68 -14.41 1.84
N GLU A 58 25.81 -14.34 1.15
CA GLU A 58 26.88 -15.34 1.26
C GLU A 58 27.46 -15.31 2.68
N TYR A 59 27.90 -14.16 3.16
CA TYR A 59 28.45 -14.01 4.50
C TYR A 59 27.46 -14.44 5.58
N LEU A 60 26.22 -13.95 5.54
CA LEU A 60 25.21 -14.28 6.54
C LEU A 60 24.93 -15.79 6.56
N ASN A 61 24.82 -16.44 5.39
CA ASN A 61 24.57 -17.89 5.34
C ASN A 61 25.82 -18.76 5.63
N MET A 62 27.03 -18.27 5.35
CA MET A 62 28.27 -19.08 5.36
C MET A 62 29.27 -18.71 6.46
N ASN A 63 29.07 -17.63 7.19
CA ASN A 63 30.01 -17.18 8.23
C ASN A 63 29.34 -17.07 9.59
N VAL A 64 28.03 -16.77 9.64
CA VAL A 64 27.28 -16.66 10.89
C VAL A 64 26.84 -18.04 11.38
N SER A 65 27.42 -18.52 12.49
CA SER A 65 27.15 -19.85 13.05
C SER A 65 25.67 -20.08 13.37
N ALA A 66 25.00 -19.11 13.99
CA ALA A 66 23.57 -19.22 14.31
C ALA A 66 22.70 -19.38 13.05
N GLN A 67 23.03 -18.65 11.97
CA GLN A 67 22.35 -18.77 10.69
C GLN A 67 22.61 -20.14 10.03
N LYS A 68 23.84 -20.66 10.08
CA LYS A 68 24.14 -22.02 9.58
C LYS A 68 23.35 -23.09 10.32
N SER A 69 23.25 -22.97 11.63
CA SER A 69 22.45 -23.88 12.46
C SER A 69 20.98 -23.84 12.05
N LEU A 70 20.40 -22.64 11.88
CA LEU A 70 19.04 -22.46 11.38
C LEU A 70 18.86 -23.09 10.00
N VAL A 71 19.75 -22.80 9.03
CA VAL A 71 19.68 -23.34 7.66
C VAL A 71 19.75 -24.87 7.64
N THR A 72 20.67 -25.47 8.40
CA THR A 72 20.88 -26.91 8.44
C THR A 72 19.63 -27.63 8.97
N GLN A 73 18.99 -27.08 9.99
CA GLN A 73 17.79 -27.65 10.59
C GLN A 73 16.57 -27.48 9.71
N LEU A 74 16.32 -26.28 9.19
CA LEU A 74 15.23 -26.05 8.26
C LEU A 74 15.36 -26.96 7.03
N LYS A 75 16.59 -27.18 6.53
CA LYS A 75 16.85 -28.12 5.45
C LYS A 75 16.50 -29.56 5.82
N ALA A 76 16.80 -30.01 7.05
CA ALA A 76 16.41 -31.35 7.53
C ALA A 76 14.88 -31.53 7.58
N GLU A 77 14.13 -30.44 7.73
CA GLU A 77 12.66 -30.40 7.75
C GLU A 77 12.04 -30.07 6.38
N GLY A 78 12.84 -29.99 5.31
CA GLY A 78 12.37 -29.67 3.96
C GLY A 78 11.98 -28.20 3.74
N VAL A 79 12.42 -27.30 4.61
CA VAL A 79 12.15 -25.85 4.55
C VAL A 79 13.39 -25.08 4.10
N LYS A 80 13.17 -24.03 3.29
CA LYS A 80 14.24 -23.14 2.88
C LYS A 80 14.57 -22.16 4.02
N GLY A 81 15.73 -22.34 4.66
CA GLY A 81 16.26 -21.41 5.68
C GLY A 81 17.25 -20.36 5.17
N GLN A 82 17.69 -20.47 3.91
CA GLN A 82 18.72 -19.59 3.35
C GLN A 82 18.17 -18.20 3.04
N ILE A 83 18.92 -17.17 3.44
CA ILE A 83 18.63 -15.77 3.09
C ILE A 83 18.93 -15.59 1.61
N GLY A 84 17.91 -15.29 0.81
CA GLY A 84 18.03 -15.06 -0.61
C GLY A 84 18.09 -13.58 -0.96
N LYS A 85 18.12 -13.31 -2.27
CA LYS A 85 18.14 -11.94 -2.81
C LYS A 85 16.95 -11.10 -2.34
N HIS A 86 15.75 -11.67 -2.33
CA HIS A 86 14.54 -10.95 -1.93
C HIS A 86 14.61 -10.45 -0.47
N GLU A 87 15.11 -11.31 0.43
CA GLU A 87 15.33 -10.96 1.83
C GLU A 87 16.41 -9.87 1.95
N ILE A 88 17.54 -10.01 1.25
CA ILE A 88 18.60 -8.97 1.22
C ILE A 88 18.08 -7.63 0.71
N ASP A 89 17.34 -7.62 -0.41
CA ASP A 89 16.77 -6.40 -0.97
C ASP A 89 15.80 -5.73 0.03
N THR A 90 15.08 -6.52 0.81
CA THR A 90 14.19 -6.00 1.86
C THR A 90 14.97 -5.48 3.07
N ILE A 91 16.02 -6.17 3.49
CA ILE A 91 16.92 -5.73 4.57
C ILE A 91 17.54 -4.39 4.18
N LYS A 92 18.10 -4.27 2.97
CA LYS A 92 18.65 -3.02 2.42
C LYS A 92 17.64 -1.88 2.49
N ARG A 93 16.45 -2.08 1.91
CA ARG A 93 15.38 -1.08 1.99
C ARG A 93 15.07 -0.64 3.41
N PHE A 94 15.04 -1.55 4.39
CA PHE A 94 14.72 -1.24 5.77
C PHE A 94 15.80 -0.44 6.50
N ILE A 95 17.07 -0.83 6.34
CA ILE A 95 18.19 -0.12 6.99
C ILE A 95 18.44 1.25 6.35
N ASP A 96 18.13 1.39 5.06
CA ASP A 96 18.37 2.60 4.29
C ASP A 96 17.21 3.61 4.41
N ILE A 97 16.15 3.31 5.19
CA ILE A 97 15.09 4.29 5.48
C ILE A 97 15.72 5.50 6.20
N PRO A 98 15.71 6.69 5.59
CA PRO A 98 16.21 7.91 6.23
C PRO A 98 15.44 8.24 7.50
N LYS A 99 16.08 8.92 8.45
CA LYS A 99 15.44 9.32 9.73
C LYS A 99 14.33 10.36 9.53
N GLU A 100 14.42 11.12 8.45
CA GLU A 100 13.47 12.14 8.04
C GLU A 100 12.26 11.55 7.31
N ASP A 101 12.31 10.29 6.88
CA ASP A 101 11.18 9.64 6.23
C ASP A 101 10.20 9.08 7.27
N TRP A 102 8.94 8.96 6.86
CA TRP A 102 7.87 8.44 7.70
C TRP A 102 7.72 6.94 7.53
N VAL A 103 7.64 6.22 8.63
CA VAL A 103 7.18 4.84 8.67
C VAL A 103 5.69 4.82 8.96
N VAL A 104 4.96 4.05 8.16
CA VAL A 104 3.52 3.83 8.28
C VAL A 104 3.28 2.39 8.72
N VAL A 105 2.60 2.22 9.86
CA VAL A 105 2.18 0.92 10.38
C VAL A 105 0.68 0.97 10.56
N CYS A 106 -0.04 -0.05 10.09
CA CYS A 106 -1.48 -0.10 10.25
C CYS A 106 -1.86 -1.31 11.09
N ILE A 107 -2.68 -1.08 12.12
CA ILE A 107 -3.05 -2.08 13.12
C ILE A 107 -4.56 -1.98 13.33
N GLY A 108 -5.29 -3.07 13.05
CA GLY A 108 -6.75 -3.06 13.14
C GLY A 108 -7.37 -1.97 12.27
N SER A 109 -8.14 -1.08 12.87
CA SER A 109 -8.75 0.09 12.22
C SER A 109 -7.93 1.37 12.39
N GLN A 110 -6.63 1.29 12.67
CA GLN A 110 -5.78 2.46 12.92
C GLN A 110 -4.59 2.53 11.97
N ILE A 111 -4.19 3.75 11.64
CA ILE A 111 -2.95 4.07 10.93
C ILE A 111 -2.03 4.86 11.87
N HIS A 112 -0.77 4.42 11.94
CA HIS A 112 0.27 4.99 12.78
C HIS A 112 1.40 5.51 11.90
N LEU A 113 1.91 6.69 12.23
CA LEU A 113 3.02 7.33 11.54
C LEU A 113 4.09 7.73 12.55
N ALA A 114 5.35 7.39 12.28
CA ALA A 114 6.48 7.76 13.12
C ALA A 114 7.78 7.82 12.29
N HIS A 115 8.81 8.45 12.84
CA HIS A 115 10.15 8.41 12.25
C HIS A 115 10.97 7.29 12.86
N VAL A 116 11.84 6.69 12.05
CA VAL A 116 12.87 5.77 12.55
C VAL A 116 14.06 6.55 13.07
N GLN A 117 14.68 6.04 14.13
CA GLN A 117 15.89 6.60 14.72
C GLN A 117 16.88 5.50 15.09
N GLY A 118 18.16 5.90 15.18
CA GLY A 118 19.24 4.99 15.50
C GLY A 118 19.60 4.01 14.38
N ALA A 119 20.58 3.18 14.68
CA ALA A 119 21.04 2.09 13.83
C ALA A 119 20.11 0.87 13.94
N LEU A 120 20.35 -0.14 13.11
CA LEU A 120 19.72 -1.45 13.27
C LEU A 120 20.20 -2.08 14.59
N GLU A 121 19.27 -2.55 15.40
CA GLU A 121 19.52 -3.29 16.64
C GLU A 121 19.03 -4.75 16.48
N SER A 122 19.45 -5.63 17.40
CA SER A 122 18.95 -7.00 17.47
C SER A 122 18.55 -7.36 18.88
N ASP A 123 17.39 -7.98 19.02
CA ASP A 123 16.94 -8.49 20.30
C ASP A 123 17.37 -9.95 20.47
N LEU A 124 18.35 -10.18 21.32
CA LEU A 124 18.84 -11.53 21.66
C LEU A 124 18.14 -12.12 22.89
N SER A 125 17.23 -11.39 23.52
CA SER A 125 16.54 -11.87 24.70
C SER A 125 15.56 -12.98 24.33
N ILE A 126 15.72 -14.14 24.97
CA ILE A 126 14.83 -15.28 24.80
C ILE A 126 13.43 -14.97 25.35
N ALA A 127 13.32 -13.96 26.23
CA ALA A 127 12.10 -13.52 26.88
C ALA A 127 11.22 -12.62 25.99
N ASN A 128 11.76 -11.98 24.94
CA ASN A 128 10.93 -11.14 24.09
C ASN A 128 10.13 -12.01 23.10
N CYS A 129 8.80 -11.91 23.17
CA CYS A 129 7.85 -12.62 22.32
C CYS A 129 8.00 -12.30 20.82
N LEU A 130 8.77 -11.27 20.49
CA LEU A 130 9.09 -10.91 19.11
C LEU A 130 10.09 -11.88 18.48
N ASN A 131 10.94 -12.60 19.21
CA ASN A 131 11.81 -13.61 18.60
C ASN A 131 11.00 -14.83 18.12
N ARG A 132 11.20 -15.27 16.87
CA ARG A 132 10.32 -16.27 16.24
C ARG A 132 10.89 -17.67 16.34
N GLU A 133 10.15 -18.60 16.94
CA GLU A 133 10.38 -20.04 16.75
C GLU A 133 9.82 -20.47 15.40
N HIS A 134 10.54 -21.33 14.67
CA HIS A 134 10.05 -21.82 13.39
C HIS A 134 9.02 -22.96 13.62
N PRO A 135 7.81 -22.89 13.05
CA PRO A 135 6.69 -23.78 13.38
C PRO A 135 6.92 -25.25 13.01
N LYS A 136 7.79 -25.53 12.04
CA LYS A 136 8.20 -26.90 11.70
C LYS A 136 9.29 -27.48 12.60
N THR A 137 9.96 -26.63 13.39
CA THR A 137 11.02 -27.13 14.27
C THR A 137 10.39 -27.67 15.54
N ASN A 138 10.48 -28.99 15.75
CA ASN A 138 10.16 -29.64 17.03
C ASN A 138 11.18 -29.27 18.14
N ASN A 139 11.99 -28.23 17.94
CA ASN A 139 13.07 -27.81 18.81
C ASN A 139 12.94 -26.31 19.13
N PRO A 140 12.43 -25.94 20.32
CA PRO A 140 12.16 -24.55 20.70
C PRO A 140 13.42 -23.67 20.85
N LYS A 141 14.61 -24.22 20.58
CA LYS A 141 15.90 -23.56 20.84
C LYS A 141 16.37 -22.63 19.73
N ILE A 142 15.75 -22.63 18.55
CA ILE A 142 16.27 -21.88 17.40
C ILE A 142 15.24 -20.90 16.87
N LYS A 143 15.63 -19.63 16.90
CA LYS A 143 14.76 -18.51 16.62
C LYS A 143 15.33 -17.65 15.50
N GLU A 144 14.46 -17.17 14.61
CA GLU A 144 14.82 -15.96 13.86
C GLU A 144 14.94 -14.82 14.86
N VAL A 145 16.05 -14.10 14.78
CA VAL A 145 16.32 -12.95 15.64
C VAL A 145 15.51 -11.77 15.13
N TRP A 146 14.81 -11.08 16.02
CA TRP A 146 14.16 -9.80 15.74
C TRP A 146 15.22 -8.71 15.55
N LYS A 147 15.27 -8.12 14.35
CA LYS A 147 16.08 -6.92 14.09
C LYS A 147 15.17 -5.73 13.92
N PHE A 148 15.47 -4.65 14.61
CA PHE A 148 14.59 -3.49 14.65
C PHE A 148 15.34 -2.19 14.61
N ARG A 149 14.61 -1.13 14.32
CA ARG A 149 15.02 0.25 14.56
C ARG A 149 14.01 0.88 15.50
N ARG A 150 14.48 1.81 16.33
CA ARG A 150 13.61 2.53 17.25
C ARG A 150 12.77 3.54 16.48
N LEU A 151 11.57 3.77 16.97
CA LEU A 151 10.74 4.89 16.55
C LEU A 151 10.98 6.10 17.44
N THR A 152 10.75 7.29 16.90
CA THR A 152 10.65 8.52 17.69
C THR A 152 9.49 8.44 18.68
N SER A 153 9.56 9.22 19.77
CA SER A 153 8.44 9.38 20.71
C SER A 153 7.26 10.12 20.07
N GLU A 154 7.54 10.95 19.07
CA GLU A 154 6.52 11.58 18.24
C GLU A 154 5.92 10.53 17.30
N GLN A 155 4.77 10.01 17.68
CA GLN A 155 3.96 9.10 16.88
C GLN A 155 2.57 9.72 16.67
N LEU A 156 2.10 9.70 15.43
CA LEU A 156 0.74 10.08 15.08
C LEU A 156 -0.09 8.81 14.94
N THR A 157 -1.30 8.81 15.50
CA THR A 157 -2.23 7.69 15.40
C THR A 157 -3.60 8.23 15.03
N PHE A 158 -4.21 7.63 14.02
CA PHE A 158 -5.54 8.00 13.55
C PHE A 158 -6.42 6.77 13.41
N ASP A 159 -7.67 6.89 13.82
CA ASP A 159 -8.72 5.91 13.55
C ASP A 159 -9.19 6.04 12.08
N LEU A 160 -8.94 5.00 11.29
CA LEU A 160 -9.35 4.92 9.88
C LEU A 160 -10.86 5.06 9.71
N ALA A 161 -11.66 4.65 10.72
CA ALA A 161 -13.10 4.87 10.67
C ALA A 161 -13.39 6.37 10.57
N LYS A 162 -12.65 7.20 11.33
CA LYS A 162 -12.79 8.66 11.43
C LYS A 162 -12.17 9.45 10.28
N LEU A 163 -11.34 8.80 9.47
CA LEU A 163 -10.73 9.37 8.28
C LEU A 163 -11.60 9.15 7.03
N PRO A 164 -11.36 9.93 5.94
CA PRO A 164 -11.98 9.67 4.65
C PRO A 164 -11.78 8.23 4.16
N ASP A 165 -12.77 7.67 3.47
CA ASP A 165 -12.78 6.23 3.14
C ASP A 165 -11.61 5.79 2.25
N PHE A 166 -11.05 6.69 1.44
CA PHE A 166 -9.91 6.34 0.61
C PHE A 166 -8.64 5.99 1.42
N TYR A 167 -8.53 6.39 2.70
CA TYR A 167 -7.44 5.93 3.57
C TYR A 167 -7.54 4.41 3.83
N LEU A 168 -8.72 3.80 3.70
CA LEU A 168 -8.91 2.34 3.76
C LEU A 168 -8.26 1.63 2.57
N LEU A 169 -8.03 2.34 1.46
CA LEU A 169 -7.39 1.80 0.26
C LEU A 169 -5.86 1.78 0.37
N ILE A 170 -5.26 2.50 1.33
CA ILE A 170 -3.83 2.41 1.62
C ILE A 170 -3.51 0.94 1.89
N PRO A 171 -2.56 0.32 1.15
CA PRO A 171 -2.34 -1.12 1.21
C PRO A 171 -2.02 -1.63 2.62
N GLN A 172 -3.02 -2.18 3.28
CA GLN A 172 -2.91 -2.80 4.60
C GLN A 172 -2.17 -4.16 4.54
N ALA A 173 -2.16 -4.78 3.35
CA ALA A 173 -1.53 -6.08 3.09
C ALA A 173 -0.86 -6.13 1.69
N GLY A 174 -0.11 -7.19 1.38
CA GLY A 174 0.48 -7.46 0.05
C GLY A 174 1.93 -6.97 -0.19
N ARG A 175 2.47 -7.31 -1.39
CA ARG A 175 3.77 -6.98 -2.07
C ARG A 175 5.12 -7.00 -1.30
N GLY A 176 5.15 -7.09 0.02
CA GLY A 176 6.38 -7.27 0.82
C GLY A 176 6.32 -6.55 2.17
N ASN A 177 7.12 -6.98 3.14
CA ASN A 177 7.07 -6.44 4.51
C ASN A 177 7.46 -4.95 4.61
N ILE A 178 8.29 -4.47 3.67
CA ILE A 178 8.77 -3.09 3.59
C ILE A 178 8.44 -2.54 2.20
N PHE A 179 7.59 -1.52 2.12
CA PHE A 179 7.05 -1.02 0.86
C PHE A 179 6.94 0.51 0.85
N ARG A 180 7.43 1.15 -0.22
CA ARG A 180 7.32 2.61 -0.38
C ARG A 180 5.94 3.00 -0.90
N LEU A 181 5.24 3.89 -0.19
CA LEU A 181 3.87 4.33 -0.46
C LEU A 181 3.81 5.57 -1.38
N SER A 182 4.56 5.58 -2.48
CA SER A 182 4.66 6.77 -3.35
C SER A 182 3.31 7.24 -3.91
N ALA A 183 2.39 6.33 -4.23
CA ALA A 183 1.07 6.68 -4.75
C ALA A 183 0.12 7.33 -3.72
N TYR A 184 0.42 7.19 -2.43
CA TYR A 184 -0.39 7.71 -1.31
C TYR A 184 0.28 8.88 -0.60
N ARG A 185 1.43 9.32 -1.13
CA ARG A 185 2.30 10.31 -0.50
C ARG A 185 1.55 11.58 -0.11
N GLU A 186 0.78 12.15 -1.02
CA GLU A 186 0.08 13.42 -0.75
C GLU A 186 -0.98 13.27 0.34
N ALA A 187 -1.75 12.17 0.31
CA ALA A 187 -2.73 11.85 1.34
C ALA A 187 -2.08 11.61 2.71
N LEU A 188 -0.96 10.89 2.76
CA LEU A 188 -0.22 10.65 4.01
C LEU A 188 0.44 11.93 4.53
N GLN A 189 0.87 12.83 3.65
CA GLN A 189 1.43 14.11 4.03
C GLN A 189 0.41 15.00 4.75
N ILE A 190 -0.89 14.89 4.45
CA ILE A 190 -1.94 15.56 5.23
C ILE A 190 -1.95 15.05 6.67
N LEU A 191 -1.86 13.73 6.88
CA LEU A 191 -1.82 13.16 8.23
C LEU A 191 -0.65 13.73 9.05
N THR A 192 0.51 13.96 8.43
CA THR A 192 1.70 14.50 9.12
C THR A 192 1.59 15.97 9.54
N LYS A 193 0.64 16.73 8.98
CA LYS A 193 0.40 18.13 9.35
C LYS A 193 -0.50 18.30 10.57
N HIS A 194 -1.19 17.22 10.95
CA HIS A 194 -2.27 17.26 11.93
C HIS A 194 -2.01 16.26 13.05
N SER A 195 -2.47 16.56 14.25
CA SER A 195 -2.36 15.67 15.41
C SER A 195 -3.65 14.88 15.70
N THR A 196 -4.75 15.19 15.00
CA THR A 196 -6.07 14.60 15.23
C THR A 196 -6.84 14.43 13.92
N GLU A 197 -7.80 13.50 13.90
CA GLU A 197 -8.69 13.28 12.76
C GLU A 197 -9.56 14.51 12.46
N LYS A 198 -9.87 15.32 13.48
CA LYS A 198 -10.59 16.59 13.31
C LYS A 198 -9.80 17.54 12.41
N GLY A 199 -8.51 17.74 12.68
CA GLY A 199 -7.66 18.61 11.86
C GLY A 199 -7.53 18.11 10.42
N VAL A 200 -7.41 16.78 10.24
CA VAL A 200 -7.41 16.16 8.91
C VAL A 200 -8.72 16.44 8.16
N ARG A 201 -9.87 16.31 8.83
CA ARG A 201 -11.18 16.59 8.23
C ARG A 201 -11.31 18.06 7.83
N GLU A 202 -10.94 18.98 8.72
CA GLU A 202 -10.99 20.43 8.46
C GLU A 202 -10.11 20.81 7.25
N GLU A 203 -8.92 20.21 7.11
CA GLU A 203 -8.09 20.39 5.90
C GLU A 203 -8.85 19.97 4.63
N PHE A 204 -9.53 18.82 4.64
CA PHE A 204 -10.31 18.41 3.48
C PHE A 204 -11.49 19.34 3.22
N GLU A 205 -12.20 19.78 4.26
CA GLU A 205 -13.31 20.74 4.15
C GLU A 205 -12.88 22.04 3.45
N ASP A 206 -11.68 22.53 3.74
CA ASP A 206 -11.11 23.75 3.16
C ASP A 206 -10.55 23.56 1.72
N MET A 207 -10.26 22.32 1.31
CA MET A 207 -9.76 22.02 -0.03
C MET A 207 -10.84 22.17 -1.10
N GLY A 208 -10.51 22.89 -2.18
CA GLY A 208 -11.32 22.93 -3.40
C GLY A 208 -11.33 21.58 -4.15
N PRO A 209 -12.28 21.37 -5.09
CA PRO A 209 -12.43 20.11 -5.82
C PRO A 209 -11.16 19.64 -6.53
N GLU A 210 -10.47 20.55 -7.21
CA GLU A 210 -9.23 20.23 -7.91
C GLU A 210 -8.15 19.69 -6.97
N ALA A 211 -7.96 20.34 -5.81
CA ALA A 211 -6.97 19.92 -4.83
C ALA A 211 -7.28 18.52 -4.31
N ARG A 212 -8.54 18.24 -3.95
CA ARG A 212 -8.96 16.90 -3.49
C ARG A 212 -8.74 15.83 -4.56
N LEU A 213 -9.10 16.11 -5.82
CA LEU A 213 -8.94 15.16 -6.92
C LEU A 213 -7.46 14.90 -7.29
N ASN A 214 -6.58 15.86 -7.09
CA ASN A 214 -5.14 15.67 -7.29
C ASN A 214 -4.58 14.61 -6.32
N LEU A 215 -5.08 14.54 -5.08
CA LEU A 215 -4.64 13.59 -4.05
C LEU A 215 -4.98 12.13 -4.36
N LEU A 216 -5.93 11.89 -5.27
CA LEU A 216 -6.35 10.53 -5.62
C LEU A 216 -5.22 9.82 -6.37
N GLY A 217 -4.82 8.66 -5.86
CA GLY A 217 -4.02 7.70 -6.60
C GLY A 217 -4.87 6.95 -7.64
N PRO A 218 -4.27 6.01 -8.40
CA PRO A 218 -4.99 5.31 -9.46
C PRO A 218 -6.24 4.55 -8.98
N LYS A 219 -6.21 3.97 -7.78
CA LYS A 219 -7.34 3.17 -7.26
C LYS A 219 -8.45 4.02 -6.65
N GLU A 220 -8.07 5.14 -6.05
CA GLU A 220 -9.01 6.12 -5.54
C GLU A 220 -9.69 6.84 -6.71
N TRP A 221 -8.95 7.12 -7.80
CA TRP A 221 -9.50 7.65 -9.06
C TRP A 221 -10.52 6.69 -9.69
N GLU A 222 -10.17 5.41 -9.83
CA GLU A 222 -11.09 4.36 -10.32
C GLU A 222 -12.38 4.31 -9.49
N SER A 223 -12.26 4.35 -8.16
CA SER A 223 -13.41 4.38 -7.24
C SER A 223 -14.25 5.65 -7.38
N PHE A 224 -13.61 6.80 -7.60
CA PHE A 224 -14.31 8.07 -7.82
C PHE A 224 -15.07 8.08 -9.14
N CYS A 225 -14.46 7.61 -10.23
CA CYS A 225 -15.09 7.44 -11.54
C CYS A 225 -16.27 6.47 -11.51
N LEU A 226 -16.18 5.39 -10.74
CA LEU A 226 -17.30 4.49 -10.51
C LEU A 226 -18.50 5.22 -9.90
N GLY A 227 -18.27 6.08 -8.90
CA GLY A 227 -19.33 6.89 -8.31
C GLY A 227 -19.94 7.91 -9.27
N TYR A 228 -19.14 8.52 -10.14
CA TYR A 228 -19.64 9.35 -11.24
C TYR A 228 -20.63 8.54 -12.10
N LEU A 229 -20.25 7.34 -12.53
CA LEU A 229 -21.11 6.47 -13.35
C LEU A 229 -22.40 6.09 -12.61
N ILE A 230 -22.33 5.80 -11.31
CA ILE A 230 -23.53 5.48 -10.50
C ILE A 230 -24.50 6.66 -10.50
N ILE A 231 -24.00 7.88 -10.30
CA ILE A 231 -24.83 9.08 -10.11
C ILE A 231 -25.36 9.64 -11.43
N GLU A 232 -24.52 9.68 -12.46
CA GLU A 232 -24.86 10.30 -13.75
C GLU A 232 -25.40 9.29 -14.76
N GLU A 233 -24.85 8.07 -14.77
CA GLU A 233 -25.18 7.06 -15.77
C GLU A 233 -26.07 5.94 -15.22
N ARG A 234 -26.53 6.05 -13.96
CA ARG A 234 -27.36 5.03 -13.28
C ARG A 234 -26.70 3.66 -13.34
N PHE A 235 -25.39 3.64 -13.17
CA PHE A 235 -24.60 2.44 -13.29
C PHE A 235 -24.94 1.44 -12.18
N LEU A 236 -25.24 0.21 -12.58
CA LEU A 236 -25.40 -0.95 -11.71
C LEU A 236 -24.17 -1.88 -11.90
N PRO A 237 -23.32 -2.03 -10.87
CA PRO A 237 -22.20 -2.98 -10.90
C PRO A 237 -22.70 -4.42 -11.08
N THR A 238 -22.13 -5.18 -12.02
CA THR A 238 -22.49 -6.60 -12.23
C THR A 238 -21.60 -7.58 -11.47
N GLY A 239 -20.89 -7.12 -10.44
CA GLY A 239 -19.96 -7.94 -9.64
C GLY A 239 -18.59 -8.19 -10.28
N LEU A 240 -18.35 -7.74 -11.52
CA LEU A 240 -17.07 -7.82 -12.22
C LEU A 240 -16.15 -6.60 -11.97
N VAL A 241 -16.50 -5.76 -10.99
CA VAL A 241 -16.16 -4.32 -11.00
C VAL A 241 -14.92 -3.91 -10.22
N VAL A 242 -14.27 -4.77 -9.42
CA VAL A 242 -13.21 -4.27 -8.54
C VAL A 242 -12.06 -5.25 -8.39
N GLY A 243 -10.83 -4.78 -8.64
CA GLY A 243 -9.61 -5.47 -8.17
C GLY A 243 -8.68 -6.04 -9.25
N GLY A 244 -8.80 -5.63 -10.52
CA GLY A 244 -7.88 -6.09 -11.58
C GLY A 244 -8.15 -7.52 -12.07
N THR A 245 -9.37 -8.03 -11.85
CA THR A 245 -9.82 -9.34 -12.33
C THR A 245 -10.03 -9.36 -13.84
N LEU A 246 -10.29 -8.20 -14.45
CA LEU A 246 -10.38 -8.03 -15.90
C LEU A 246 -9.09 -7.39 -16.41
N LYS A 247 -8.38 -8.08 -17.31
CA LYS A 247 -7.09 -7.60 -17.85
C LYS A 247 -7.20 -6.28 -18.61
N ALA A 248 -8.36 -6.04 -19.24
CA ALA A 248 -8.56 -4.97 -20.22
C ALA A 248 -9.57 -3.90 -19.79
N LEU A 249 -10.19 -4.03 -18.61
CA LEU A 249 -11.30 -3.19 -18.15
C LEU A 249 -11.16 -2.92 -16.66
N ASP A 250 -11.37 -1.67 -16.24
CA ASP A 250 -11.41 -1.34 -14.82
C ASP A 250 -12.83 -1.46 -14.25
N ILE A 251 -13.87 -1.09 -15.04
CA ILE A 251 -15.27 -1.06 -14.60
C ILE A 251 -16.17 -1.69 -15.67
N VAL A 252 -17.06 -2.60 -15.26
CA VAL A 252 -18.06 -3.26 -16.12
C VAL A 252 -19.40 -3.37 -15.41
N GLY A 253 -20.46 -2.90 -16.04
CA GLY A 253 -21.80 -3.03 -15.48
C GLY A 253 -22.86 -2.73 -16.52
N ARG A 254 -24.02 -2.28 -16.04
CA ARG A 254 -25.15 -1.94 -16.92
C ARG A 254 -25.83 -0.64 -16.46
N ASP A 255 -26.47 0.06 -17.38
CA ASP A 255 -27.47 1.08 -17.02
C ASP A 255 -28.66 0.36 -16.37
N GLU A 256 -29.04 0.76 -15.16
CA GLU A 256 -30.10 0.10 -14.38
C GLU A 256 -31.45 0.04 -15.13
N ARG A 257 -31.77 1.05 -15.96
CA ARG A 257 -33.09 1.14 -16.61
C ARG A 257 -33.10 0.50 -17.98
N GLU A 258 -32.10 0.83 -18.79
CA GLU A 258 -32.03 0.38 -20.18
C GLU A 258 -31.37 -1.00 -20.31
N ASN A 259 -30.77 -1.50 -19.23
CA ASN A 259 -29.97 -2.73 -19.19
C ASN A 259 -28.82 -2.74 -20.23
N THR A 260 -28.43 -1.56 -20.73
CA THR A 260 -27.35 -1.40 -21.71
C THR A 260 -26.00 -1.56 -21.02
N GLN A 261 -25.07 -2.27 -21.66
CA GLN A 261 -23.74 -2.48 -21.11
C GLN A 261 -23.00 -1.14 -20.95
N ILE A 262 -22.31 -0.98 -19.81
CA ILE A 262 -21.40 0.13 -19.54
C ILE A 262 -20.01 -0.44 -19.29
N LEU A 263 -19.03 0.01 -20.09
CA LEU A 263 -17.62 -0.35 -19.98
C LEU A 263 -16.81 0.90 -19.66
N ALA A 264 -15.87 0.83 -18.73
CA ALA A 264 -14.93 1.92 -18.51
C ALA A 264 -13.51 1.49 -18.19
N GLN A 265 -12.57 2.35 -18.57
CA GLN A 265 -11.17 2.32 -18.18
C GLN A 265 -10.82 3.66 -17.51
N CYS A 266 -10.04 3.60 -16.43
CA CYS A 266 -9.64 4.72 -15.61
C CYS A 266 -8.11 4.86 -15.60
N LYS A 267 -7.62 6.07 -15.86
CA LYS A 267 -6.20 6.39 -15.91
C LYS A 267 -5.92 7.69 -15.18
N LYS A 268 -5.05 7.61 -14.17
CA LYS A 268 -4.70 8.73 -13.28
C LYS A 268 -3.35 9.36 -13.65
N ASP A 269 -3.04 9.39 -14.94
CA ASP A 269 -1.86 10.04 -15.49
C ASP A 269 -2.06 11.56 -15.57
N GLN A 270 -1.01 12.32 -15.27
CA GLN A 270 -1.07 13.80 -15.35
C GLN A 270 -0.99 14.31 -16.79
N GLY A 271 -0.34 13.55 -17.67
CA GLY A 271 -0.24 13.85 -19.09
C GLY A 271 -1.36 13.21 -19.89
N GLU A 272 -1.56 13.71 -21.10
CA GLU A 272 -2.45 13.08 -22.07
C GLU A 272 -1.95 11.69 -22.46
N ILE A 273 -2.87 10.74 -22.56
CA ILE A 273 -2.58 9.35 -22.87
C ILE A 273 -3.31 8.87 -24.12
N THR A 274 -2.82 7.76 -24.66
CA THR A 274 -3.44 7.01 -25.76
C THR A 274 -4.27 5.89 -25.18
N VAL A 275 -5.45 5.63 -25.76
CA VAL A 275 -6.31 4.52 -25.36
C VAL A 275 -5.61 3.19 -25.63
N GLU A 276 -5.50 2.32 -24.61
CA GLU A 276 -4.81 1.04 -24.76
C GLU A 276 -5.51 0.10 -25.75
N GLN A 277 -4.69 -0.63 -26.51
CA GLN A 277 -5.15 -1.57 -27.52
C GLN A 277 -6.06 -2.67 -26.95
N GLU A 278 -5.80 -3.14 -25.73
CA GLU A 278 -6.64 -4.16 -25.09
C GLU A 278 -8.03 -3.63 -24.75
N PHE A 279 -8.13 -2.41 -24.21
CA PHE A 279 -9.40 -1.75 -23.94
C PHE A 279 -10.15 -1.45 -25.25
N ARG A 280 -9.44 -0.98 -26.30
CA ARG A 280 -10.03 -0.78 -27.63
C ARG A 280 -10.68 -2.05 -28.16
N LYS A 281 -9.97 -3.18 -28.12
CA LYS A 281 -10.52 -4.47 -28.57
C LYS A 281 -11.74 -4.90 -27.76
N ALA A 282 -11.69 -4.74 -26.43
CA ALA A 282 -12.83 -5.03 -25.57
C ALA A 282 -14.04 -4.14 -25.88
N ALA A 283 -13.80 -2.85 -26.11
CA ALA A 283 -14.84 -1.89 -26.48
C ALA A 283 -15.38 -2.10 -27.90
N GLU A 284 -14.58 -2.57 -28.85
CA GLU A 284 -15.03 -2.90 -30.21
C GLU A 284 -15.94 -4.13 -30.22
N GLY A 285 -15.69 -5.10 -29.33
CA GLY A 285 -16.54 -6.28 -29.11
C GLY A 285 -17.77 -6.06 -28.22
N ARG A 286 -18.11 -4.82 -27.89
CA ARG A 286 -19.23 -4.47 -27.00
C ARG A 286 -20.60 -4.81 -27.60
N GLU A 287 -21.61 -4.93 -26.74
CA GLU A 287 -23.01 -5.05 -27.17
C GLU A 287 -23.47 -3.81 -27.96
N PRO A 288 -24.35 -3.94 -28.98
CA PRO A 288 -24.93 -2.78 -29.64
C PRO A 288 -25.60 -1.83 -28.64
N GLY A 289 -25.29 -0.53 -28.74
CA GLY A 289 -25.81 0.49 -27.81
C GLY A 289 -25.08 0.58 -26.47
N ALA A 290 -24.04 -0.23 -26.24
CA ALA A 290 -23.23 -0.12 -25.04
C ALA A 290 -22.54 1.26 -24.95
N LYS A 291 -22.50 1.81 -23.73
CA LYS A 291 -21.81 3.05 -23.41
C LYS A 291 -20.37 2.73 -23.01
N VAL A 292 -19.40 3.43 -23.60
CA VAL A 292 -17.97 3.22 -23.34
C VAL A 292 -17.35 4.50 -22.82
N PHE A 293 -16.79 4.44 -21.61
CA PHE A 293 -16.16 5.57 -20.95
C PHE A 293 -14.65 5.38 -20.82
N TYR A 294 -13.90 6.47 -20.99
CA TYR A 294 -12.46 6.49 -20.78
C TYR A 294 -12.11 7.68 -19.89
N PHE A 295 -11.93 7.42 -18.60
CA PHE A 295 -11.61 8.44 -17.61
C PHE A 295 -10.10 8.68 -17.58
N ALA A 296 -9.64 9.68 -18.33
CA ALA A 296 -8.22 10.00 -18.46
C ALA A 296 -7.93 11.35 -17.81
N TYR A 297 -7.35 11.33 -16.60
CA TYR A 297 -7.17 12.54 -15.79
C TYR A 297 -6.47 13.67 -16.56
N GLY A 298 -5.30 13.38 -17.14
CA GLY A 298 -4.53 14.32 -17.97
C GLY A 298 -5.04 14.52 -19.40
N GLY A 299 -6.14 13.86 -19.79
CA GLY A 299 -6.71 13.92 -21.15
C GLY A 299 -6.38 12.71 -22.03
N CYS A 300 -7.04 12.64 -23.19
CA CYS A 300 -6.95 11.51 -24.12
C CYS A 300 -6.70 12.00 -25.55
N LYS A 301 -5.65 11.49 -26.21
CA LYS A 301 -5.21 11.95 -27.54
C LYS A 301 -6.05 11.42 -28.70
N ASP A 302 -6.52 10.17 -28.60
CA ASP A 302 -6.95 9.40 -29.76
C ASP A 302 -8.25 8.63 -29.51
N LYS A 303 -9.25 9.28 -28.92
CA LYS A 303 -10.52 8.63 -28.57
C LYS A 303 -11.31 8.21 -29.84
N PRO A 304 -11.81 6.97 -29.91
CA PRO A 304 -12.81 6.59 -30.91
C PRO A 304 -14.12 7.40 -30.78
N ALA A 305 -14.86 7.54 -31.88
CA ALA A 305 -16.13 8.29 -31.89
C ALA A 305 -17.20 7.71 -30.95
N TYR A 306 -17.20 6.38 -30.75
CA TYR A 306 -18.14 5.68 -29.86
C TYR A 306 -17.79 5.79 -28.37
N MET A 307 -16.69 6.46 -28.02
CA MET A 307 -16.15 6.51 -26.67
C MET A 307 -16.26 7.91 -26.07
N HIS A 308 -16.71 7.94 -24.82
CA HIS A 308 -16.79 9.14 -24.00
C HIS A 308 -15.49 9.27 -23.20
N ALA A 309 -14.57 10.13 -23.67
CA ALA A 309 -13.39 10.49 -22.89
C ALA A 309 -13.78 11.60 -21.91
N ILE A 310 -13.52 11.40 -20.62
CA ILE A 310 -13.81 12.36 -19.56
C ILE A 310 -12.50 12.69 -18.84
N GLY A 311 -12.11 13.96 -18.87
CA GLY A 311 -10.87 14.45 -18.30
C GLY A 311 -11.03 15.14 -16.95
N LYS A 312 -9.90 15.63 -16.42
CA LYS A 312 -9.85 16.42 -15.18
C LYS A 312 -10.81 17.61 -15.21
N LYS A 313 -10.88 18.35 -16.31
CA LYS A 313 -11.71 19.56 -16.41
C LYS A 313 -13.19 19.23 -16.22
N GLU A 314 -13.68 18.25 -16.97
CA GLU A 314 -15.08 17.81 -16.93
C GLU A 314 -15.44 17.25 -15.55
N ILE A 315 -14.53 16.48 -14.93
CA ILE A 315 -14.76 15.96 -13.57
C ILE A 315 -14.72 17.06 -12.51
N ILE A 316 -13.88 18.09 -12.64
CA ILE A 316 -13.89 19.24 -11.71
C ILE A 316 -15.20 20.03 -11.85
N GLU A 317 -15.65 20.29 -13.08
CA GLU A 317 -16.93 20.95 -13.34
C GLU A 317 -18.09 20.15 -12.73
N TRP A 318 -18.11 18.84 -12.95
CA TRP A 318 -19.09 17.95 -12.33
C TRP A 318 -18.99 17.95 -10.81
N ALA A 319 -17.80 17.80 -10.23
CA ALA A 319 -17.57 17.80 -8.78
C ALA A 319 -17.91 19.14 -8.11
N SER A 320 -18.03 20.21 -8.91
CA SER A 320 -18.50 21.52 -8.46
C SER A 320 -20.03 21.69 -8.60
N SER A 321 -20.71 20.78 -9.31
CA SER A 321 -22.17 20.77 -9.48
C SER A 321 -22.90 20.26 -8.23
N GLY A 322 -24.22 20.44 -8.14
CA GLY A 322 -25.00 20.03 -6.95
C GLY A 322 -24.85 18.55 -6.58
N LYS A 323 -24.97 17.63 -7.56
CA LYS A 323 -24.79 16.19 -7.31
C LYS A 323 -23.33 15.81 -7.09
N GLY A 324 -22.44 16.28 -7.96
CA GLY A 324 -21.02 15.94 -7.88
C GLY A 324 -20.35 16.50 -6.63
N LYS A 325 -20.72 17.70 -6.17
CA LYS A 325 -20.24 18.27 -4.90
C LYS A 325 -20.66 17.41 -3.72
N LYS A 326 -21.95 17.01 -3.67
CA LYS A 326 -22.44 16.12 -2.62
C LYS A 326 -21.65 14.80 -2.59
N TYR A 327 -21.34 14.24 -3.77
CA TYR A 327 -20.53 13.03 -3.87
C TYR A 327 -19.09 13.23 -3.43
N LEU A 328 -18.43 14.28 -3.93
CA LEU A 328 -17.07 14.65 -3.53
C LEU A 328 -16.97 14.85 -2.01
N ASP A 329 -17.90 15.58 -1.43
CA ASP A 329 -17.96 15.79 0.03
C ASP A 329 -18.16 14.45 0.74
N SER A 330 -19.03 13.56 0.25
CA SER A 330 -19.21 12.23 0.86
C SER A 330 -17.96 11.34 0.76
N PHE A 331 -17.19 11.49 -0.31
CA PHE A 331 -15.96 10.73 -0.54
C PHE A 331 -14.81 11.18 0.37
N PHE A 332 -14.73 12.48 0.66
CA PHE A 332 -13.62 13.11 1.41
C PHE A 332 -13.98 13.56 2.82
N ILE A 333 -15.25 13.70 3.17
CA ILE A 333 -15.70 14.28 4.43
C ILE A 333 -16.75 13.36 5.02
N LYS A 334 -16.37 12.68 6.10
CA LYS A 334 -17.34 11.97 6.94
C LYS A 334 -17.97 12.94 7.93
N LYS A 335 -19.30 13.04 7.86
CA LYS A 335 -20.10 13.74 8.87
C LYS A 335 -20.31 12.78 10.05
N TRP A 336 -19.84 13.18 11.21
CA TRP A 336 -19.91 12.42 12.46
C TRP A 336 -20.98 12.99 13.37
#